data_AF-A0A2E8RWJ8-F1
#
_entry.id   AF-A0A2E8RWJ8-F1
#
_cell.length_a   1.000
_cell.length_b   1.000
_cell.length_c   1.000
_cell.angle_alpha   90.00
_cell.angle_beta   90.00
_cell.angle_gamma   90.00
#
_symmetry.space_group_name_H-M   'P 1'
#
loop_
_entity.id
_entity.type
_entity.pdbx_description
1 polymer ?
#
loop_
_entity_poly.entity_id
_entity_poly.type
_entity_poly.pdbx_seq_one_letter_code
_entity_poly.pdbx_strand_id
1 'polypeptide(L)'
;MPLQQHIRTGRFLILLLVLPFTMSCWYFGTFKDAPGATTRVGASSSKAQTTAYRTNGRLRTNAGTAYVGHLVANTKAGWATPSQYCLENGLLYKGADYRLGRTNVFLQGPIPKGAINSAVIVYGTRVKGLDRKLKESGPCPPPEEDHTPQMRSDWTSDEADRNGHTTRARLAETVYIEATRIEPLPLVTATPMETTGRNLYKKNTVLKVTNVFDRPLPSNVEFAFYYEGGSGKPMPKFEPQDLGELSPGESKLFLAPIPQKTSRRSRTNKWVFRGYRLKGKIGDVELNLLITL
;
A
#
# COMPACT_ATOMS: atom_id res chain seq x y z
N MET A 1 -40.57 0.68 -48.32
CA MET A 1 -40.44 2.00 -48.97
C MET A 1 -39.20 2.69 -48.41
N PRO A 2 -38.33 3.28 -49.26
CA PRO A 2 -36.91 3.53 -48.98
C PRO A 2 -36.55 5.02 -48.87
N LEU A 3 -35.24 5.27 -48.70
CA LEU A 3 -34.48 6.54 -48.83
C LEU A 3 -34.60 7.52 -47.65
N GLN A 4 -33.56 8.20 -47.18
CA GLN A 4 -32.31 8.57 -47.85
C GLN A 4 -31.20 8.91 -46.83
N GLN A 5 -29.98 8.45 -47.12
CA GLN A 5 -28.74 8.88 -46.48
C GLN A 5 -28.32 10.24 -47.01
N HIS A 6 -27.83 11.13 -46.13
CA HIS A 6 -27.06 12.31 -46.53
C HIS A 6 -25.63 12.22 -45.98
N ILE A 7 -24.71 11.97 -46.90
CA ILE A 7 -23.27 12.12 -46.79
C ILE A 7 -22.96 13.62 -46.90
N ARG A 8 -22.18 14.17 -45.98
CA ARG A 8 -21.45 15.45 -46.18
C ARG A 8 -19.96 15.21 -46.02
N THR A 9 -19.28 15.25 -47.15
CA THR A 9 -17.83 15.30 -47.32
C THR A 9 -17.36 16.74 -47.15
N GLY A 10 -16.62 17.02 -46.09
CA GLY A 10 -15.92 18.28 -45.87
C GLY A 10 -14.42 18.10 -46.07
N ARG A 11 -13.92 18.51 -47.24
CA ARG A 11 -12.49 18.72 -47.51
C ARG A 11 -12.00 19.87 -46.62
N PHE A 12 -10.92 19.70 -45.87
CA PHE A 12 -10.11 20.84 -45.46
C PHE A 12 -8.61 20.63 -45.70
N LEU A 13 -8.05 21.72 -46.17
CA LEU A 13 -6.79 21.99 -46.82
C LEU A 13 -5.56 21.65 -45.95
N ILE A 14 -4.55 21.10 -46.62
CA ILE A 14 -3.16 21.02 -46.17
C ILE A 14 -2.58 22.45 -46.17
N LEU A 15 -1.93 22.87 -45.07
CA LEU A 15 -0.95 23.95 -45.10
C LEU A 15 0.34 23.47 -44.40
N LEU A 16 1.30 23.06 -45.23
CA LEU A 16 2.69 22.86 -44.86
C LEU A 16 3.34 24.23 -44.70
N LEU A 17 3.76 24.57 -43.47
CA LEU A 17 4.66 25.68 -43.22
C LEU A 17 6.05 25.11 -42.93
N VAL A 18 6.86 25.11 -43.98
CA VAL A 18 8.32 24.97 -43.93
C VAL A 18 8.87 26.34 -43.54
N LEU A 19 9.64 26.40 -42.46
CA LEU A 19 10.52 27.55 -42.19
C LEU A 19 11.94 27.09 -41.83
N PRO A 20 12.95 27.88 -42.21
CA PRO A 20 14.33 27.43 -42.35
C PRO A 20 15.17 27.62 -41.09
N PHE A 21 16.17 26.74 -40.98
CA PHE A 21 17.56 27.03 -40.63
C PHE A 21 17.87 28.46 -40.14
N THR A 22 18.30 28.59 -38.88
CA THR A 22 19.40 29.50 -38.55
C THR A 22 20.43 28.75 -37.70
N MET A 23 21.60 28.56 -38.31
CA MET A 23 22.86 28.34 -37.60
C MET A 23 23.11 29.53 -36.69
N SER A 24 23.54 29.27 -35.46
CA SER A 24 24.43 30.20 -34.77
C SER A 24 25.57 29.44 -34.13
N CYS A 25 26.73 29.88 -34.58
CA CYS A 25 28.06 29.45 -34.28
C CYS A 25 28.50 29.99 -32.91
N TRP A 26 29.33 29.19 -32.23
CA TRP A 26 30.42 29.60 -31.33
C TRP A 26 30.07 30.13 -29.94
N TYR A 27 30.42 29.34 -28.92
CA TYR A 27 31.41 29.79 -27.93
C TYR A 27 32.09 28.56 -27.29
N PHE A 28 33.31 28.27 -27.74
CA PHE A 28 34.25 27.39 -27.04
C PHE A 28 34.89 28.21 -25.91
N GLY A 29 34.42 28.01 -24.69
CA GLY A 29 35.09 28.48 -23.48
C GLY A 29 35.95 27.36 -22.92
N THR A 30 37.25 27.39 -23.21
CA THR A 30 38.27 26.56 -22.55
C THR A 30 38.39 26.97 -21.09
N PHE A 31 37.81 26.18 -20.18
CA PHE A 31 38.05 26.35 -18.75
C PHE A 31 39.28 25.53 -18.35
N LYS A 32 40.32 26.25 -17.93
CA LYS A 32 41.59 25.73 -17.42
C LYS A 32 41.37 24.80 -16.23
N ASP A 33 42.17 23.75 -16.21
CA ASP A 33 42.38 22.82 -15.11
C ASP A 33 42.67 23.55 -13.79
N ALA A 34 41.87 23.24 -12.78
CA ALA A 34 42.19 23.47 -11.38
C ALA A 34 42.33 22.10 -10.70
N PRO A 35 43.51 21.74 -10.16
CA PRO A 35 43.66 20.55 -9.35
C PRO A 35 43.25 20.90 -7.91
N GLY A 36 42.14 20.34 -7.43
CA GLY A 36 41.75 20.59 -6.04
C GLY A 36 40.49 19.88 -5.57
N ALA A 37 40.67 19.05 -4.54
CA ALA A 37 39.65 18.48 -3.67
C ALA A 37 38.74 17.40 -4.29
N THR A 38 39.26 16.17 -4.32
CA THR A 38 38.43 14.97 -4.24
C THR A 38 37.74 14.96 -2.87
N THR A 39 36.58 15.59 -2.77
CA THR A 39 35.71 15.48 -1.59
C THR A 39 35.22 14.03 -1.54
N ARG A 40 35.86 13.23 -0.69
CA ARG A 40 35.31 11.94 -0.24
C ARG A 40 33.97 12.24 0.42
N VAL A 41 32.88 12.11 -0.33
CA VAL A 41 31.53 12.06 0.21
C VAL A 41 31.48 10.80 1.07
N GLY A 42 31.60 10.99 2.38
CA GLY A 42 31.70 9.94 3.37
C GLY A 42 30.46 9.05 3.33
N ALA A 43 30.68 7.75 3.15
CA ALA A 43 29.69 6.69 3.33
C ALA A 43 29.34 6.45 4.82
N SER A 44 29.25 7.51 5.65
CA SER A 44 29.10 7.39 7.10
C SER A 44 27.68 7.62 7.64
N SER A 45 26.68 7.89 6.80
CA SER A 45 25.32 8.21 7.28
C SER A 45 24.41 6.99 7.52
N SER A 46 24.67 5.84 6.90
CA SER A 46 23.74 4.68 6.96
C SER A 46 23.78 3.92 8.30
N LYS A 47 24.95 3.83 8.95
CA LYS A 47 25.09 3.17 10.26
C LYS A 47 24.43 3.96 11.38
N ALA A 48 24.63 5.28 11.43
CA ALA A 48 24.06 6.15 12.47
C ALA A 48 22.52 6.26 12.38
N GLN A 49 21.95 6.22 11.18
CA GLN A 49 20.50 6.20 11.02
C GLN A 49 19.89 4.85 11.42
N THR A 50 20.60 3.73 11.26
CA THR A 50 20.08 2.40 11.59
C THR A 50 19.95 2.16 13.09
N THR A 51 20.83 2.72 13.91
CA THR A 51 20.75 2.64 15.38
C THR A 51 19.58 3.43 15.98
N ALA A 52 19.04 4.43 15.27
CA ALA A 52 17.92 5.22 15.78
C ALA A 52 16.62 4.41 15.90
N TYR A 53 16.41 3.43 15.01
CA TYR A 53 15.16 2.66 14.90
C TYR A 53 15.33 1.18 15.27
N ARG A 54 16.56 0.76 15.59
CA ARG A 54 16.86 -0.60 16.07
C ARG A 54 17.73 -0.60 17.31
N THR A 55 17.42 -1.51 18.25
CA THR A 55 18.23 -1.82 19.42
C THR A 55 18.58 -3.30 19.38
N ASN A 56 19.87 -3.65 19.37
CA ASN A 56 20.34 -5.04 19.29
C ASN A 56 19.70 -5.84 18.13
N GLY A 57 19.53 -5.18 16.97
CA GLY A 57 18.90 -5.76 15.79
C GLY A 57 17.37 -5.81 15.79
N ARG A 58 16.70 -5.41 16.89
CA ARG A 58 15.25 -5.42 17.07
C ARG A 58 14.63 -4.06 16.77
N LEU A 59 13.37 -4.04 16.32
CA LEU A 59 12.65 -2.79 16.04
C LEU A 59 12.33 -2.05 17.33
N ARG A 60 12.63 -0.75 17.37
CA ARG A 60 12.37 0.08 18.54
C ARG A 60 10.91 0.48 18.65
N THR A 61 10.37 0.35 19.84
CA THR A 61 8.98 0.70 20.14
C THR A 61 8.80 2.12 20.69
N ASN A 62 9.92 2.84 20.89
CA ASN A 62 9.96 4.19 21.45
C ASN A 62 10.82 5.17 20.61
N ALA A 63 11.00 4.89 19.32
CA ALA A 63 11.73 5.74 18.38
C ALA A 63 10.85 6.84 17.75
N GLY A 64 9.77 7.22 18.45
CA GLY A 64 8.68 8.05 17.93
C GLY A 64 7.51 7.21 17.42
N THR A 65 6.44 7.89 17.03
CA THR A 65 5.20 7.26 16.55
C THR A 65 5.46 6.37 15.34
N ALA A 66 4.89 5.17 15.36
CA ALA A 66 4.99 4.25 14.25
C ALA A 66 3.68 3.51 13.98
N TYR A 67 3.50 3.10 12.72
CA TYR A 67 2.30 2.43 12.25
C TYR A 67 2.69 1.14 11.54
N VAL A 68 2.08 0.03 11.92
CA VAL A 68 2.27 -1.27 11.29
C VAL A 68 1.08 -1.59 10.41
N GLY A 69 1.36 -2.04 9.19
CA GLY A 69 0.34 -2.42 8.21
C GLY A 69 0.93 -3.06 6.95
N HIS A 70 0.07 -3.32 5.97
CA HIS A 70 0.47 -3.80 4.65
C HIS A 70 0.72 -2.61 3.73
N LEU A 71 1.95 -2.50 3.21
CA LEU A 71 2.32 -1.43 2.29
C LEU A 71 2.01 -1.86 0.87
N VAL A 72 1.16 -1.10 0.19
CA VAL A 72 0.77 -1.37 -1.21
C VAL A 72 1.09 -0.17 -2.08
N ALA A 73 1.38 -0.43 -3.35
CA ALA A 73 1.51 0.63 -4.34
C ALA A 73 0.14 1.19 -4.70
N ASN A 74 0.06 2.51 -4.81
CA ASN A 74 -1.09 3.18 -5.38
C ASN A 74 -1.05 3.02 -6.91
N THR A 75 -2.22 2.83 -7.52
CA THR A 75 -2.37 2.64 -8.96
C THR A 75 -3.05 3.83 -9.61
N LYS A 76 -2.69 4.09 -10.87
CA LYS A 76 -3.33 5.12 -11.68
C LYS A 76 -4.80 4.71 -11.88
N ALA A 77 -5.75 5.61 -11.58
CA ALA A 77 -7.18 5.31 -11.61
C ALA A 77 -7.62 4.13 -10.73
N GLY A 78 -6.84 3.77 -9.70
CA GLY A 78 -7.20 2.71 -8.76
C GLY A 78 -8.37 3.13 -7.86
N TRP A 79 -9.45 2.36 -7.82
CA TRP A 79 -10.62 2.69 -6.99
C TRP A 79 -10.34 2.50 -5.49
N ALA A 80 -9.62 1.43 -5.14
CA ALA A 80 -9.22 1.12 -3.77
C ALA A 80 -7.94 1.88 -3.36
N THR A 81 -7.04 2.09 -4.32
CA THR A 81 -5.70 2.61 -4.08
C THR A 81 -5.25 3.72 -5.05
N PRO A 82 -6.00 4.84 -5.17
CA PRO A 82 -5.68 5.87 -6.18
C PRO A 82 -4.32 6.52 -5.93
N SER A 83 -3.52 6.66 -6.99
CA SER A 83 -2.30 7.49 -7.01
C SER A 83 -2.51 8.87 -7.61
N GLN A 84 -3.68 9.12 -8.18
CA GLN A 84 -4.04 10.36 -8.85
C GLN A 84 -5.47 10.77 -8.50
N TYR A 85 -5.70 12.08 -8.51
CA TYR A 85 -6.96 12.71 -8.16
C TYR A 85 -7.33 13.74 -9.23
N CYS A 86 -8.51 13.62 -9.80
CA CYS A 86 -9.10 14.69 -10.60
C CYS A 86 -9.91 15.59 -9.68
N LEU A 87 -9.59 16.88 -9.64
CA LEU A 87 -10.26 17.85 -8.77
C LEU A 87 -11.33 18.63 -9.52
N GLU A 88 -12.15 19.36 -8.76
CA GLU A 88 -13.26 20.18 -9.21
C GLU A 88 -12.87 21.27 -10.25
N ASN A 89 -11.58 21.59 -10.34
CA ASN A 89 -11.04 22.54 -11.33
C ASN A 89 -10.69 21.90 -12.68
N GLY A 90 -11.00 20.61 -12.88
CA GLY A 90 -10.71 19.87 -14.12
C GLY A 90 -9.24 19.50 -14.31
N LEU A 91 -8.41 19.64 -13.26
CA LEU A 91 -7.00 19.26 -13.30
C LEU A 91 -6.74 17.96 -12.54
N LEU A 92 -5.79 17.19 -13.08
CA LEU A 92 -5.29 15.94 -12.53
C LEU A 92 -4.08 16.20 -11.65
N TYR A 93 -4.10 15.67 -10.45
CA TYR A 93 -3.05 15.78 -9.48
C TYR A 93 -2.50 14.40 -9.12
N LYS A 94 -1.18 14.30 -9.01
CA LYS A 94 -0.48 13.13 -8.47
C LYS A 94 -0.41 13.20 -6.94
N GLY A 95 -0.83 12.13 -6.29
CA GLY A 95 -0.74 11.93 -4.84
C GLY A 95 0.45 11.07 -4.42
N ALA A 96 0.26 10.29 -3.34
CA ALA A 96 1.26 9.35 -2.87
C ALA A 96 1.43 8.16 -3.83
N ASP A 97 2.66 7.65 -3.94
CA ASP A 97 2.95 6.43 -4.69
C ASP A 97 2.59 5.15 -3.90
N TYR A 98 2.41 5.26 -2.58
CA TYR A 98 2.16 4.12 -1.68
C TYR A 98 1.13 4.46 -0.61
N ARG A 99 0.53 3.42 -0.02
CA ARG A 99 -0.32 3.53 1.16
C ARG A 99 -0.10 2.37 2.13
N LEU A 100 -0.37 2.63 3.41
CA LEU A 100 -0.41 1.64 4.48
C LEU A 100 -1.88 1.39 4.83
N GLY A 101 -2.41 0.23 4.43
CA GLY A 101 -3.85 0.00 4.49
C GLY A 101 -4.61 1.03 3.65
N ARG A 102 -5.41 1.89 4.30
CA ARG A 102 -6.19 2.96 3.62
C ARG A 102 -5.53 4.35 3.70
N THR A 103 -4.36 4.48 4.30
CA THR A 103 -3.72 5.78 4.56
C THR A 103 -2.53 5.99 3.64
N ASN A 104 -2.54 7.07 2.86
CA ASN A 104 -1.43 7.44 1.97
C ASN A 104 -0.12 7.66 2.74
N VAL A 105 1.00 7.24 2.17
CA VAL A 105 2.33 7.33 2.80
C VAL A 105 3.26 8.16 1.92
N PHE A 106 3.83 9.21 2.49
CA PHE A 106 4.87 10.03 1.86
C PHE A 106 6.19 9.80 2.57
N LEU A 107 7.17 9.23 1.86
CA LEU A 107 8.52 8.98 2.38
C LEU A 107 9.53 9.90 1.68
N GLN A 108 10.42 10.50 2.46
CA GLN A 108 11.61 11.17 1.92
C GLN A 108 12.72 10.12 1.71
N GLY A 109 12.80 9.58 0.50
CA GLY A 109 13.83 8.61 0.13
C GLY A 109 13.29 7.33 -0.50
N PRO A 110 14.18 6.37 -0.80
CA PRO A 110 13.78 5.12 -1.46
C PRO A 110 13.04 4.19 -0.50
N ILE A 111 12.06 3.46 -1.04
CA ILE A 111 11.41 2.36 -0.33
C ILE A 111 12.39 1.18 -0.21
N PRO A 112 12.53 0.54 0.97
CA PRO A 112 13.36 -0.64 1.13
C PRO A 112 12.94 -1.76 0.16
N LYS A 113 13.93 -2.48 -0.37
CA LYS A 113 13.67 -3.65 -1.24
C LYS A 113 12.80 -4.68 -0.51
N GLY A 114 11.74 -5.13 -1.17
CA GLY A 114 10.81 -6.13 -0.61
C GLY A 114 9.78 -5.56 0.38
N ALA A 115 9.75 -4.25 0.64
CA ALA A 115 8.74 -3.65 1.50
C ALA A 115 7.36 -3.53 0.79
N ILE A 116 7.34 -3.34 -0.52
CA ILE A 116 6.11 -3.24 -1.32
C ILE A 116 5.40 -4.60 -1.31
N ASN A 117 4.08 -4.56 -1.09
CA ASN A 117 3.19 -5.72 -0.94
C ASN A 117 3.57 -6.62 0.25
N SER A 118 4.19 -6.07 1.28
CA SER A 118 4.58 -6.80 2.49
C SER A 118 4.12 -6.08 3.76
N ALA A 119 4.19 -6.79 4.89
CA ALA A 119 4.03 -6.18 6.20
C ALA A 119 5.24 -5.29 6.52
N VAL A 120 4.97 -4.05 6.93
CA VAL A 120 6.01 -3.07 7.27
C VAL A 120 5.69 -2.36 8.58
N ILE A 121 6.71 -1.74 9.16
CA ILE A 121 6.57 -0.66 10.13
C ILE A 121 6.95 0.66 9.47
N VAL A 122 6.11 1.68 9.65
CA VAL A 122 6.31 3.04 9.14
C VAL A 122 6.49 3.97 10.34
N TYR A 123 7.69 4.50 10.55
CA TYR A 123 7.95 5.53 11.55
C TYR A 123 7.62 6.90 10.97
N GLY A 124 6.80 7.68 11.67
CA GLY A 124 6.33 8.96 11.16
C GLY A 124 5.10 9.46 11.90
N THR A 125 4.49 10.51 11.37
CA THR A 125 3.31 11.15 11.96
C THR A 125 2.12 11.10 11.02
N ARG A 126 0.92 10.93 11.58
CA ARG A 126 -0.33 11.17 10.85
C ARG A 126 -0.57 12.67 10.78
N VAL A 127 -0.74 13.19 9.56
CA VAL A 127 -0.99 14.60 9.27
C VAL A 127 -2.26 14.71 8.45
N LYS A 128 -3.06 15.74 8.71
CA LYS A 128 -4.28 16.07 7.97
C LYS A 128 -3.97 17.10 6.88
N GLY A 129 -4.64 16.98 5.73
CA GLY A 129 -4.45 17.90 4.60
C GLY A 129 -3.61 17.29 3.48
N LEU A 130 -4.14 16.23 2.88
CA LEU A 130 -3.52 15.55 1.74
C LEU A 130 -3.41 16.45 0.50
N ASP A 131 -4.33 17.41 0.37
CA ASP A 131 -4.36 18.43 -0.69
C ASP A 131 -3.01 19.17 -0.85
N ARG A 132 -2.32 19.42 0.26
CA ARG A 132 -1.02 20.14 0.28
C ARG A 132 0.16 19.32 -0.26
N LYS A 133 -0.01 18.00 -0.41
CA LYS A 133 1.02 17.09 -0.94
C LYS A 133 0.83 16.76 -2.42
N LEU A 134 -0.28 17.19 -3.00
CA LEU A 134 -0.61 16.92 -4.38
C LEU A 134 0.28 17.72 -5.32
N LYS A 135 0.65 17.10 -6.45
CA LYS A 135 1.40 17.75 -7.53
C LYS A 135 0.56 17.76 -8.79
N GLU A 136 0.34 18.93 -9.37
CA GLU A 136 -0.35 19.03 -10.65
C GLU A 136 0.39 18.20 -11.71
N SER A 137 -0.38 17.46 -12.51
CA SER A 137 0.15 16.51 -13.49
C SER A 137 -0.46 16.65 -14.89
N GLY A 138 -1.46 17.51 -15.06
CA GLY A 138 -2.11 17.80 -16.33
C GLY A 138 -3.63 17.96 -16.22
N PRO A 139 -4.36 17.96 -17.35
CA PRO A 139 -5.82 17.94 -17.34
C PRO A 139 -6.37 16.59 -16.90
N CYS A 140 -7.59 16.57 -16.35
CA CYS A 140 -8.28 15.33 -16.08
C CYS A 140 -8.57 14.54 -17.36
N PRO A 141 -8.48 13.20 -17.32
CA PRO A 141 -8.96 12.39 -18.42
C PRO A 141 -10.49 12.58 -18.57
N PRO A 142 -11.02 12.45 -19.80
CA PRO A 142 -12.47 12.46 -20.01
C PRO A 142 -13.10 11.33 -19.18
N PRO A 143 -14.31 11.53 -18.64
CA PRO A 143 -15.01 10.49 -17.92
C PRO A 143 -15.24 9.30 -18.87
N GLU A 144 -14.82 8.11 -18.47
CA GLU A 144 -15.19 6.89 -19.19
C GLU A 144 -16.70 6.69 -19.06
N GLU A 145 -17.37 6.41 -20.19
CA GLU A 145 -18.78 6.00 -20.20
C GLU A 145 -18.88 4.65 -19.51
N ASP A 146 -19.16 4.65 -18.20
CA ASP A 146 -19.06 3.41 -17.45
C ASP A 146 -20.31 3.08 -16.64
N HIS A 147 -20.85 1.89 -16.93
CA HIS A 147 -21.83 1.19 -16.12
C HIS A 147 -21.39 1.23 -14.65
N THR A 148 -22.28 1.57 -13.73
CA THR A 148 -21.99 1.57 -12.29
C THR A 148 -22.11 0.14 -11.74
N PRO A 149 -21.02 -0.63 -11.55
CA PRO A 149 -21.10 -1.80 -10.70
C PRO A 149 -21.47 -1.32 -9.28
N GLN A 150 -22.38 -2.03 -8.62
CA GLN A 150 -22.69 -1.80 -7.20
C GLN A 150 -21.47 -2.21 -6.36
N MET A 151 -20.54 -1.29 -6.16
CA MET A 151 -19.39 -1.51 -5.28
C MET A 151 -19.75 -1.23 -3.82
N ARG A 152 -19.09 -1.95 -2.93
CA ARG A 152 -19.18 -1.67 -1.49
C ARG A 152 -18.26 -0.51 -1.15
N SER A 153 -18.67 0.36 -0.22
CA SER A 153 -17.87 1.51 0.22
C SER A 153 -16.51 1.11 0.81
N ASP A 154 -16.38 -0.09 1.37
CA ASP A 154 -15.11 -0.60 1.88
C ASP A 154 -14.10 -0.96 0.78
N TRP A 155 -14.55 -1.05 -0.49
CA TRP A 155 -13.68 -1.35 -1.64
C TRP A 155 -13.16 -0.11 -2.35
N THR A 156 -13.77 1.05 -2.08
CA THR A 156 -13.32 2.35 -2.60
C THR A 156 -12.48 3.05 -1.56
N SER A 157 -11.56 3.91 -2.02
CA SER A 157 -10.78 4.78 -1.16
C SER A 157 -11.66 5.78 -0.40
N ASP A 158 -11.18 6.27 0.76
CA ASP A 158 -11.93 7.26 1.56
C ASP A 158 -11.83 8.66 0.97
N GLU A 159 -10.90 8.88 0.05
CA GLU A 159 -10.53 10.20 -0.46
C GLU A 159 -11.07 10.50 -1.85
N ALA A 160 -11.46 9.51 -2.65
CA ALA A 160 -11.95 9.71 -4.02
C ALA A 160 -13.09 8.75 -4.39
N ASP A 161 -13.84 9.10 -5.43
CA ASP A 161 -14.77 8.18 -6.06
C ASP A 161 -14.05 7.14 -6.95
N ARG A 162 -14.81 6.27 -7.61
CA ARG A 162 -14.26 5.26 -8.53
C ARG A 162 -13.46 5.87 -9.69
N ASN A 163 -13.78 7.07 -10.16
CA ASN A 163 -13.08 7.68 -11.29
C ASN A 163 -11.86 8.49 -10.83
N GLY A 164 -11.53 8.44 -9.54
CA GLY A 164 -10.50 9.29 -8.95
C GLY A 164 -10.94 10.74 -8.82
N HIS A 165 -12.23 11.05 -8.98
CA HIS A 165 -12.75 12.39 -8.74
C HIS A 165 -12.89 12.65 -7.24
N THR A 166 -12.49 13.84 -6.82
CA THR A 166 -12.63 14.30 -5.45
C THR A 166 -12.66 15.82 -5.40
N THR A 167 -12.81 16.37 -4.19
CA THR A 167 -12.76 17.82 -3.96
C THR A 167 -11.56 18.19 -3.12
N ARG A 168 -11.04 19.41 -3.30
CA ARG A 168 -9.99 19.93 -2.43
C ARG A 168 -10.40 19.92 -0.95
N ALA A 169 -11.66 20.21 -0.65
CA ALA A 169 -12.19 20.15 0.72
C ALA A 169 -12.12 18.74 1.33
N ARG A 170 -12.47 17.68 0.58
CA ARG A 170 -12.36 16.30 1.07
C ARG A 170 -10.92 15.91 1.33
N LEU A 171 -10.00 16.32 0.45
CA LEU A 171 -8.57 16.05 0.60
C LEU A 171 -7.92 16.86 1.74
N ALA A 172 -8.40 18.08 2.00
CA ALA A 172 -7.98 18.87 3.16
C ALA A 172 -8.30 18.16 4.48
N GLU A 173 -9.37 17.37 4.50
CA GLU A 173 -9.79 16.58 5.66
C GLU A 173 -9.12 15.19 5.74
N THR A 174 -8.52 14.74 4.65
CA THR A 174 -7.92 13.41 4.54
C THR A 174 -6.59 13.34 5.27
N VAL A 175 -6.42 12.29 6.08
CA VAL A 175 -5.18 12.00 6.81
C VAL A 175 -4.22 11.19 5.95
N TYR A 176 -2.94 11.51 6.04
CA TYR A 176 -1.83 10.75 5.45
C TYR A 176 -0.70 10.58 6.47
N ILE A 177 0.28 9.74 6.16
CA ILE A 177 1.48 9.52 6.97
C ILE A 177 2.66 10.23 6.33
N GLU A 178 3.28 11.16 7.08
CA GLU A 178 4.62 11.66 6.79
C GLU A 178 5.64 10.68 7.36
N ALA A 179 6.11 9.78 6.49
CA ALA A 179 7.06 8.74 6.87
C ALA A 179 8.47 9.30 6.91
N THR A 180 9.13 9.11 8.05
CA THR A 180 10.57 9.32 8.22
C THR A 180 11.34 8.08 7.81
N ARG A 181 10.77 6.89 8.04
CA ARG A 181 11.39 5.61 7.72
C ARG A 181 10.36 4.50 7.55
N ILE A 182 10.67 3.57 6.66
CA ILE A 182 9.92 2.33 6.50
C ILE A 182 10.89 1.17 6.71
N GLU A 183 10.47 0.14 7.45
CA GLU A 183 11.22 -1.10 7.57
C GLU A 183 10.32 -2.32 7.33
N PRO A 184 10.84 -3.39 6.69
CA PRO A 184 10.15 -4.67 6.65
C PRO A 184 9.84 -5.19 8.05
N LEU A 185 8.66 -5.78 8.22
CA LEU A 185 8.19 -6.33 9.48
C LEU A 185 8.00 -7.84 9.37
N PRO A 186 9.04 -8.65 9.62
CA PRO A 186 8.96 -10.12 9.57
C PRO A 186 8.35 -10.70 10.85
N LEU A 187 7.19 -10.16 11.28
CA LEU A 187 6.53 -10.54 12.53
C LEU A 187 5.77 -11.87 12.39
N VAL A 188 5.19 -12.16 11.23
CA VAL A 188 4.53 -13.44 10.96
C VAL A 188 5.12 -14.08 9.71
N THR A 189 5.50 -15.36 9.82
CA THR A 189 5.83 -16.19 8.66
C THR A 189 4.76 -17.26 8.50
N ALA A 190 4.23 -17.40 7.28
CA ALA A 190 3.25 -18.42 6.92
C ALA A 190 3.92 -19.54 6.13
N THR A 191 3.75 -20.79 6.54
CA THR A 191 4.27 -21.96 5.84
C THR A 191 3.13 -22.94 5.55
N PRO A 192 2.92 -23.37 4.29
CA PRO A 192 1.97 -24.43 4.00
C PRO A 192 2.49 -25.74 4.61
N MET A 193 1.62 -26.45 5.32
CA MET A 193 1.90 -27.75 5.91
C MET A 193 0.98 -28.78 5.28
N GLU A 194 1.58 -29.73 4.57
CA GLU A 194 0.87 -30.89 4.04
C GLU A 194 0.85 -31.98 5.11
N THR A 195 -0.34 -32.38 5.56
CA THR A 195 -0.47 -33.51 6.48
C THR A 195 -0.89 -34.74 5.68
N THR A 196 0.02 -35.69 5.49
CA THR A 196 -0.26 -36.98 4.86
C THR A 196 -0.89 -37.92 5.88
N GLY A 197 -2.23 -38.02 5.85
CA GLY A 197 -2.99 -39.02 6.60
C GLY A 197 -3.82 -39.88 5.67
N ARG A 198 -4.06 -41.14 6.03
CA ARG A 198 -4.59 -42.23 5.18
C ARG A 198 -5.88 -41.96 4.40
N ASN A 199 -6.60 -40.84 4.57
CA ASN A 199 -7.82 -40.57 3.81
C ASN A 199 -8.22 -39.09 3.57
N LEU A 200 -7.38 -38.08 3.84
CA LEU A 200 -7.64 -36.69 3.40
C LEU A 200 -6.35 -35.87 3.34
N TYR A 201 -6.01 -35.36 2.15
CA TYR A 201 -5.03 -34.28 2.02
C TYR A 201 -5.58 -33.03 2.71
N LYS A 202 -5.12 -32.77 3.94
CA LYS A 202 -5.37 -31.49 4.61
C LYS A 202 -4.15 -30.60 4.36
N LYS A 203 -4.33 -29.57 3.55
CA LYS A 203 -3.42 -28.43 3.53
C LYS A 203 -3.77 -27.61 4.76
N ASN A 204 -2.86 -27.48 5.70
CA ASN A 204 -2.98 -26.50 6.78
C ASN A 204 -1.99 -25.37 6.51
N THR A 205 -2.21 -24.20 7.10
CA THR A 205 -1.18 -23.14 7.11
C THR A 205 -0.68 -22.99 8.53
N VAL A 206 0.62 -23.13 8.73
CA VAL A 206 1.27 -22.84 10.01
C VAL A 206 1.70 -21.38 9.99
N LEU A 207 1.21 -20.61 10.95
CA LEU A 207 1.64 -19.24 11.18
C LEU A 207 2.59 -19.23 12.38
N LYS A 208 3.81 -18.72 12.19
CA LYS A 208 4.75 -18.44 13.27
C LYS A 208 4.77 -16.94 13.52
N VAL A 209 4.28 -16.54 14.68
CA VAL A 209 4.35 -15.15 15.16
C VAL A 209 5.63 -15.00 15.98
N THR A 210 6.52 -14.08 15.60
CA THR A 210 7.80 -13.81 16.28
C THR A 210 7.82 -12.36 16.75
N ASN A 211 8.11 -12.13 18.03
CA ASN A 211 8.28 -10.76 18.53
C ASN A 211 9.61 -10.17 18.03
N VAL A 212 9.52 -9.29 17.04
CA VAL A 212 10.66 -8.58 16.42
C VAL A 212 11.00 -7.25 17.10
N PHE A 213 10.24 -6.85 18.11
CA PHE A 213 10.41 -5.60 18.84
C PHE A 213 11.43 -5.73 19.97
N ASP A 214 11.91 -4.58 20.45
CA ASP A 214 12.81 -4.46 21.60
C ASP A 214 12.10 -4.56 22.95
N ARG A 215 10.76 -4.63 22.96
CA ARG A 215 9.92 -4.81 24.14
C ARG A 215 9.02 -6.05 24.02
N PRO A 216 8.53 -6.60 25.14
CA PRO A 216 7.52 -7.64 25.11
C PRO A 216 6.28 -7.21 24.30
N LEU A 217 5.76 -8.11 23.48
CA LEU A 217 4.48 -7.94 22.82
C LEU A 217 3.39 -8.24 23.86
N PRO A 218 2.59 -7.24 24.27
CA PRO A 218 1.68 -7.41 25.39
C PRO A 218 0.50 -8.31 25.02
N SER A 219 -0.08 -8.96 26.03
CA SER A 219 -1.20 -9.90 25.87
C SER A 219 -2.49 -9.28 25.33
N ASN A 220 -2.62 -7.94 25.36
CA ASN A 220 -3.74 -7.22 24.78
C ASN A 220 -3.60 -6.97 23.26
N VAL A 221 -2.50 -7.42 22.64
CA VAL A 221 -2.40 -7.46 21.17
C VAL A 221 -3.26 -8.59 20.64
N GLU A 222 -4.28 -8.23 19.88
CA GLU A 222 -5.19 -9.16 19.25
C GLU A 222 -4.53 -9.81 18.04
N PHE A 223 -4.38 -11.13 18.07
CA PHE A 223 -4.08 -11.94 16.90
C PHE A 223 -5.30 -12.77 16.51
N ALA A 224 -5.69 -12.73 15.24
CA ALA A 224 -6.86 -13.46 14.76
C ALA A 224 -6.60 -14.06 13.37
N PHE A 225 -7.14 -15.24 13.14
CA PHE A 225 -7.23 -15.80 11.79
C PHE A 225 -8.30 -15.05 11.00
N TYR A 226 -8.01 -14.75 9.73
CA TYR A 226 -8.90 -14.07 8.82
C TYR A 226 -9.51 -15.07 7.83
N TYR A 227 -10.84 -15.12 7.78
CA TYR A 227 -11.60 -15.91 6.82
C TYR A 227 -12.55 -15.03 6.01
N GLU A 228 -12.81 -15.43 4.76
CA GLU A 228 -13.90 -14.90 3.93
C GLU A 228 -14.88 -16.02 3.60
N GLY A 229 -16.18 -15.71 3.62
CA GLY A 229 -17.19 -16.67 3.20
C GLY A 229 -18.58 -16.34 3.73
N GLY A 230 -19.35 -17.37 4.03
CA GLY A 230 -20.75 -17.25 4.49
C GLY A 230 -21.79 -17.50 3.38
N SER A 231 -23.07 -17.41 3.73
CA SER A 231 -24.19 -17.48 2.79
C SER A 231 -24.42 -16.10 2.17
N GLY A 232 -24.44 -16.03 0.84
CA GLY A 232 -24.69 -14.77 0.13
C GLY A 232 -23.39 -14.01 -0.19
N LYS A 233 -23.35 -12.71 0.10
CA LYS A 233 -22.17 -11.88 -0.16
C LYS A 233 -21.02 -12.29 0.77
N PRO A 234 -19.78 -12.47 0.27
CA PRO A 234 -18.64 -12.79 1.12
C PRO A 234 -18.49 -11.78 2.26
N MET A 235 -18.52 -12.27 3.49
CA MET A 235 -18.30 -11.48 4.70
C MET A 235 -16.95 -11.85 5.31
N PRO A 236 -16.24 -10.89 5.92
CA PRO A 236 -15.06 -11.20 6.70
C PRO A 236 -15.45 -11.81 8.06
N LYS A 237 -14.71 -12.84 8.49
CA LYS A 237 -14.77 -13.40 9.85
C LYS A 237 -13.37 -13.42 10.44
N PHE A 238 -13.27 -13.00 11.69
CA PHE A 238 -12.02 -13.01 12.45
C PHE A 238 -12.18 -13.99 13.62
N GLU A 239 -11.30 -14.97 13.72
CA GLU A 239 -11.26 -15.94 14.82
C GLU A 239 -10.07 -15.63 15.72
N PRO A 240 -10.29 -15.03 16.91
CA PRO A 240 -9.22 -14.68 17.83
C PRO A 240 -8.41 -15.91 18.23
N GLN A 241 -7.10 -15.73 18.38
CA GLN A 241 -6.16 -16.71 18.86
C GLN A 241 -5.45 -16.14 20.08
N ASP A 242 -5.27 -16.96 21.11
CA ASP A 242 -4.52 -16.53 22.28
C ASP A 242 -3.04 -16.37 21.93
N LEU A 243 -2.56 -15.13 21.89
CA LEU A 243 -1.15 -14.84 21.67
C LEU A 243 -0.33 -14.96 22.95
N GLY A 244 -0.93 -14.64 24.10
CA GLY A 244 -0.19 -14.38 25.33
C GLY A 244 0.75 -13.18 25.21
N GLU A 245 1.57 -12.97 26.24
CA GLU A 245 2.73 -12.07 26.13
C GLU A 245 3.88 -12.80 25.43
N LEU A 246 4.57 -12.12 24.51
CA LEU A 246 5.79 -12.65 23.87
C LEU A 246 6.98 -11.78 24.20
N SER A 247 7.99 -12.34 24.87
CA SER A 247 9.26 -11.67 25.12
C SER A 247 9.98 -11.30 23.81
N PRO A 248 10.90 -10.32 23.80
CA PRO A 248 11.69 -10.00 22.61
C PRO A 248 12.37 -11.23 22.00
N GLY A 249 11.95 -11.63 20.79
CA GLY A 249 12.49 -12.77 20.03
C GLY A 249 11.76 -14.07 20.24
N GLU A 250 10.88 -14.13 21.22
CA GLU A 250 10.02 -15.27 21.44
C GLU A 250 9.08 -15.45 20.25
N SER A 251 8.68 -16.71 20.01
CA SER A 251 7.78 -17.07 18.93
C SER A 251 6.69 -18.01 19.39
N LYS A 252 5.49 -17.88 18.81
CA LYS A 252 4.36 -18.78 19.01
C LYS A 252 3.87 -19.32 17.67
N LEU A 253 3.52 -20.59 17.63
CA LEU A 253 3.01 -21.28 16.45
C LEU A 253 1.49 -21.41 16.53
N PHE A 254 0.84 -21.18 15.40
CA PHE A 254 -0.60 -21.33 15.24
C PHE A 254 -0.88 -22.18 14.01
N LEU A 255 -1.81 -23.12 14.15
CA LEU A 255 -2.28 -23.94 13.04
C LEU A 255 -3.61 -23.37 12.55
N ALA A 256 -3.60 -22.72 11.39
CA ALA A 256 -4.82 -22.26 10.76
C ALA A 256 -5.50 -23.42 10.02
N PRO A 257 -6.69 -23.87 10.47
CA PRO A 257 -7.40 -24.95 9.80
C PRO A 257 -7.98 -24.46 8.47
N ILE A 258 -7.84 -25.25 7.41
CA ILE A 258 -8.68 -25.06 6.23
C ILE A 258 -10.05 -25.69 6.54
N PRO A 259 -11.14 -24.91 6.52
CA PRO A 259 -12.48 -25.45 6.72
C PRO A 259 -12.77 -26.55 5.70
N GLN A 260 -13.17 -27.72 6.21
CA GLN A 260 -13.44 -28.89 5.39
C GLN A 260 -14.64 -28.63 4.47
N LYS A 261 -14.58 -29.10 3.23
CA LYS A 261 -15.78 -29.29 2.40
C LYS A 261 -16.63 -30.36 3.08
N THR A 262 -17.50 -29.99 4.00
CA THR A 262 -18.57 -30.89 4.45
C THR A 262 -19.42 -31.25 3.24
N SER A 263 -19.86 -32.52 3.22
CA SER A 263 -20.39 -33.27 2.08
C SER A 263 -21.29 -32.52 1.08
N ARG A 264 -21.32 -33.03 -0.17
CA ARG A 264 -22.06 -32.55 -1.36
C ARG A 264 -23.53 -32.12 -1.16
N ARG A 265 -24.16 -32.36 0.00
CA ARG A 265 -25.56 -32.03 0.29
C ARG A 265 -25.75 -30.80 1.19
N SER A 266 -24.70 -30.29 1.84
CA SER A 266 -24.84 -29.11 2.70
C SER A 266 -24.42 -27.84 1.95
N ARG A 267 -25.39 -27.00 1.56
CA ARG A 267 -25.18 -25.62 1.05
C ARG A 267 -24.62 -24.66 2.12
N THR A 268 -24.06 -25.16 3.22
CA THR A 268 -23.60 -24.36 4.35
C THR A 268 -22.29 -23.65 4.05
N ASN A 269 -22.36 -22.32 3.99
CA ASN A 269 -21.36 -21.32 4.43
C ASN A 269 -19.91 -21.80 4.42
N LYS A 270 -19.31 -21.86 3.22
CA LYS A 270 -17.87 -22.12 3.09
C LYS A 270 -17.11 -20.86 3.48
N TRP A 271 -16.67 -20.81 4.72
CA TRP A 271 -15.56 -19.95 5.12
C TRP A 271 -14.30 -20.45 4.43
N VAL A 272 -13.38 -19.57 4.06
CA VAL A 272 -12.09 -19.90 3.47
C VAL A 272 -11.05 -19.10 4.22
N PHE A 273 -10.02 -19.78 4.73
CA PHE A 273 -8.91 -19.09 5.36
C PHE A 273 -8.22 -18.21 4.33
N ARG A 274 -8.11 -16.92 4.65
CA ARG A 274 -7.51 -15.89 3.79
C ARG A 274 -6.22 -15.35 4.36
N GLY A 275 -5.99 -15.41 5.67
CA GLY A 275 -4.75 -14.94 6.27
C GLY A 275 -4.91 -14.58 7.74
N TYR A 276 -4.37 -13.46 8.18
CA TYR A 276 -4.38 -13.09 9.60
C TYR A 276 -4.53 -11.60 9.84
N ARG A 277 -4.93 -11.26 11.06
CA ARG A 277 -5.03 -9.90 11.57
C ARG A 277 -4.22 -9.76 12.85
N LEU A 278 -3.50 -8.64 12.97
CA LEU A 278 -2.84 -8.21 14.20
C LEU A 278 -3.29 -6.79 14.53
N LYS A 279 -3.86 -6.58 15.73
CA LYS A 279 -4.33 -5.27 16.19
C LYS A 279 -3.90 -4.99 17.62
N GLY A 280 -3.54 -3.75 17.92
CA GLY A 280 -3.16 -3.35 19.27
C GLY A 280 -2.12 -2.23 19.27
N LYS A 281 -1.38 -2.13 20.38
CA LYS A 281 -0.35 -1.10 20.55
C LYS A 281 0.80 -1.64 21.39
N ILE A 282 2.03 -1.27 21.03
CA ILE A 282 3.25 -1.57 21.80
C ILE A 282 4.13 -0.31 21.84
N GLY A 283 4.23 0.31 23.02
CA GLY A 283 4.88 1.62 23.14
C GLY A 283 4.21 2.66 22.23
N ASP A 284 4.98 3.26 21.34
CA ASP A 284 4.53 4.26 20.36
C ASP A 284 4.10 3.64 19.02
N VAL A 285 4.09 2.31 18.92
CA VAL A 285 3.76 1.57 17.70
C VAL A 285 2.28 1.15 17.72
N GLU A 286 1.51 1.64 16.75
CA GLU A 286 0.14 1.20 16.49
C GLU A 286 0.15 -0.01 15.53
N LEU A 287 -0.43 -1.11 15.96
CA LEU A 287 -0.57 -2.33 15.18
C LEU A 287 -1.95 -2.35 14.51
N ASN A 288 -1.98 -2.29 13.18
CA ASN A 288 -3.20 -2.47 12.40
C ASN A 288 -2.88 -3.22 11.11
N LEU A 289 -2.52 -4.50 11.26
CA LEU A 289 -2.11 -5.37 10.18
C LEU A 289 -3.25 -6.32 9.79
N LEU A 290 -3.59 -6.33 8.52
CA LEU A 290 -4.43 -7.36 7.89
C LEU A 290 -3.66 -7.87 6.67
N ILE A 291 -3.38 -9.18 6.64
CA ILE A 291 -2.64 -9.82 5.56
C ILE A 291 -3.49 -10.92 4.96
N THR A 292 -3.56 -10.92 3.64
CA THR A 292 -4.13 -12.00 2.82
C THR A 292 -2.98 -12.81 2.22
N LEU A 293 -3.04 -14.14 2.32
CA LEU A 293 -2.03 -15.11 1.89
C LEU A 293 -2.40 -15.80 0.58
#